data_AF-A0A1S4DHI0-F1
#
_entry.id   AF-A0A1S4DHI0-F1
#
_cell.length_a   1.000
_cell.length_b   1.000
_cell.length_c   1.000
_cell.angle_alpha   90.00
_cell.angle_beta   90.00
_cell.angle_gamma   90.00
#
_symmetry.space_group_name_H-M   'P 1'
#
loop_
_entity.id
_entity.type
_entity.pdbx_description
1 polymer ?
#
loop_
_entity_poly.entity_id
_entity_poly.type
_entity_poly.pdbx_seq_one_letter_code
_entity_poly.pdbx_strand_id
1 'polypeptide(L)'
;MGSESDEREVILGVDGGTTSTVCVCMPLLLFSEFPDPLPVLGRSVAGCSNFNSVGEDVARETLEKVMAEALLDAGVKRSAVKAVCLGLSGVNHPTDQEKILGWLREILVTEGECDAQ
;
A
#
# COMPACT_ATOMS: atom_id res chain seq x y z
N MET A 1 -25.87 -17.99 5.20
CA MET A 1 -25.70 -16.53 5.30
C MET A 1 -24.24 -16.22 4.98
N GLY A 2 -23.92 -16.02 3.71
CA GLY A 2 -22.59 -15.63 3.25
C GLY A 2 -22.62 -14.13 2.99
N SER A 3 -21.79 -13.39 3.70
CA SER A 3 -21.68 -11.93 3.70
C SER A 3 -21.56 -11.36 2.30
N GLU A 4 -22.43 -10.41 1.96
CA GLU A 4 -22.18 -9.42 0.92
C GLU A 4 -20.79 -8.84 1.17
N SER A 5 -19.85 -9.14 0.27
CA SER A 5 -18.64 -8.36 0.14
C SER A 5 -19.09 -7.03 -0.44
N ASP A 6 -19.62 -6.15 0.42
CA ASP A 6 -19.65 -4.73 0.13
C ASP A 6 -18.22 -4.40 -0.30
N GLU A 7 -18.04 -4.04 -1.58
CA GLU A 7 -16.74 -3.63 -2.13
C GLU A 7 -16.32 -2.36 -1.41
N ARG A 8 -15.80 -2.52 -0.19
CA ARG A 8 -15.33 -1.42 0.64
C ARG A 8 -14.15 -0.81 -0.06
N GLU A 9 -14.41 0.32 -0.71
CA GLU A 9 -13.37 1.13 -1.33
C GLU A 9 -12.41 1.59 -0.23
N VAL A 10 -11.12 1.39 -0.46
CA VAL A 10 -10.07 1.70 0.53
C VAL A 10 -8.99 2.60 -0.06
N ILE A 11 -8.29 3.27 0.84
CA ILE A 11 -7.06 4.01 0.56
C ILE A 11 -5.93 3.33 1.33
N LEU A 12 -4.77 3.21 0.70
CA LEU A 12 -3.53 2.83 1.38
C LEU A 12 -2.70 4.08 1.68
N GLY A 13 -2.22 4.20 2.91
CA GLY A 13 -1.14 5.13 3.27
C GLY A 13 0.15 4.34 3.48
N VAL A 14 1.24 4.74 2.83
CA VAL A 14 2.55 4.10 2.98
C VAL A 14 3.57 5.15 3.42
N ASP A 15 4.21 4.91 4.55
CA ASP A 15 5.31 5.73 5.08
C ASP A 15 6.59 4.89 5.12
N GLY A 16 7.55 5.22 4.26
CA GLY A 16 8.73 4.41 3.97
C GLY A 16 10.04 5.18 4.08
N GLY A 17 10.86 4.79 5.04
CA GLY A 17 12.15 5.41 5.32
C GLY A 17 13.34 4.50 5.03
N THR A 18 14.48 4.84 5.64
CA THR A 18 15.71 4.04 5.59
C THR A 18 15.70 2.83 6.52
N THR A 19 14.83 2.81 7.53
CA THR A 19 14.79 1.75 8.56
C THR A 19 13.62 0.80 8.36
N SER A 20 12.43 1.36 8.14
CA SER A 20 11.19 0.60 8.01
C SER A 20 10.23 1.28 7.08
N THR A 21 9.27 0.49 6.61
CA THR A 21 8.12 0.97 5.85
C THR A 21 6.85 0.47 6.51
N VAL A 22 5.91 1.37 6.74
CA VAL A 22 4.61 1.09 7.36
C VAL A 22 3.53 1.32 6.31
N CYS A 23 2.58 0.40 6.21
CA CYS A 23 1.37 0.61 5.43
C CYS A 23 0.15 0.52 6.33
N VAL A 24 -0.81 1.42 6.11
CA VAL A 24 -2.14 1.39 6.73
C VAL A 24 -3.20 1.36 5.63
N CYS A 25 -4.20 0.52 5.83
CA CYS A 25 -5.39 0.44 5.01
C CYS A 25 -6.54 1.14 5.74
N MET A 26 -7.20 2.08 5.08
CA MET A 26 -8.29 2.88 5.65
C MET A 26 -9.49 2.86 4.69
N PRO A 27 -10.73 2.97 5.20
CA PRO A 27 -11.89 3.10 4.32
C PRO A 27 -11.80 4.42 3.55
N LEU A 28 -12.31 4.45 2.32
CA LEU A 28 -12.52 5.69 1.59
C LEU A 28 -13.65 6.48 2.28
N LEU A 29 -13.27 7.53 3.02
CA LEU A 29 -14.21 8.42 3.69
C LEU A 29 -14.48 9.64 2.79
N LEU A 30 -15.72 9.80 2.35
CA LEU A 30 -16.18 10.93 1.53
C LEU A 30 -16.76 12.09 2.38
N PHE A 31 -16.54 12.07 3.70
CA PHE A 31 -17.19 12.98 4.63
C PHE A 31 -16.38 14.26 4.87
N SER A 32 -17.08 15.35 5.16
CA SER A 32 -16.51 16.65 5.55
C SER A 32 -15.89 16.65 6.95
N GLU A 33 -16.18 15.63 7.75
CA GLU A 33 -15.61 15.43 9.09
C GLU A 33 -14.98 14.04 9.16
N PHE A 34 -13.68 14.01 9.48
CA PHE A 34 -12.93 12.78 9.69
C PHE A 34 -13.02 12.38 11.16
N PRO A 35 -13.31 11.11 11.47
CA PRO A 35 -13.24 10.62 12.84
C PRO A 35 -11.80 10.75 13.37
N ASP A 36 -11.68 11.08 14.65
CA ASP A 36 -10.41 11.12 15.38
C ASP A 36 -10.45 10.08 16.51
N PRO A 37 -9.66 8.98 16.45
CA PRO A 37 -8.71 8.68 15.38
C PRO A 37 -9.37 8.15 14.10
N LEU A 38 -8.67 8.27 12.98
CA LEU A 38 -9.08 7.67 11.71
C LEU A 38 -9.16 6.13 11.83
N PRO A 39 -10.19 5.48 11.27
CA PRO A 39 -10.32 4.04 11.30
C PRO A 39 -9.23 3.39 10.44
N VAL A 40 -8.40 2.57 11.08
CA VAL A 40 -7.43 1.70 10.41
C VAL A 40 -8.05 0.31 10.30
N LEU A 41 -8.26 -0.16 9.08
CA LEU A 41 -8.79 -1.49 8.77
C LEU A 41 -7.71 -2.56 8.86
N GLY A 42 -6.48 -2.20 8.48
CA GLY A 42 -5.33 -3.10 8.54
C GLY A 42 -4.02 -2.35 8.52
N ARG A 43 -2.98 -2.96 9.07
CA ARG A 43 -1.65 -2.36 9.18
C ARG A 43 -0.55 -3.41 9.04
N SER A 44 0.53 -3.02 8.36
CA SER A 44 1.73 -3.84 8.21
C SER A 44 3.01 -3.01 8.38
N VAL A 45 4.11 -3.69 8.65
CA VAL A 45 5.45 -3.09 8.77
C VAL A 45 6.46 -4.00 8.09
N ALA A 46 7.27 -3.44 7.21
CA ALA A 46 8.36 -4.12 6.52
C ALA A 46 9.68 -3.35 6.66
N GLY A 47 10.72 -3.85 5.99
CA GLY A 47 12.06 -3.27 5.99
C GLY A 47 12.15 -1.93 5.25
N CYS A 48 13.36 -1.57 4.83
CA CYS A 48 13.64 -0.31 4.13
C CYS A 48 13.06 -0.28 2.71
N SER A 49 12.37 0.81 2.35
CA SER A 49 11.91 1.07 0.97
C SER A 49 12.65 2.22 0.28
N ASN A 50 13.77 2.67 0.84
CA ASN A 50 14.61 3.68 0.18
C ASN A 50 15.50 3.00 -0.87
N PHE A 51 15.14 3.13 -2.15
CA PHE A 51 15.88 2.52 -3.25
C PHE A 51 17.34 3.01 -3.35
N ASN A 52 17.68 4.20 -2.83
CA ASN A 52 19.06 4.67 -2.77
C ASN A 52 19.92 3.91 -1.74
N SER A 53 19.28 3.22 -0.78
CA SER A 53 19.95 2.48 0.28
C SER A 53 20.05 0.99 -0.02
N VAL A 54 18.97 0.39 -0.55
CA VAL A 54 18.86 -1.07 -0.72
C VAL A 54 18.77 -1.54 -2.17
N GLY A 55 18.74 -0.61 -3.13
CA GLY A 55 18.49 -0.91 -4.54
C GLY A 55 17.00 -0.95 -4.89
N GLU A 56 16.71 -0.90 -6.19
CA GLU A 56 15.34 -0.81 -6.72
C GLU A 56 14.52 -2.06 -6.43
N ASP A 57 15.07 -3.25 -6.67
CA ASP A 57 14.37 -4.52 -6.52
C ASP A 57 13.88 -4.74 -5.08
N VAL A 58 14.78 -4.55 -4.10
CA VAL A 58 14.47 -4.73 -2.67
C VAL A 58 13.47 -3.68 -2.19
N ALA A 59 13.60 -2.43 -2.64
CA ALA A 59 12.67 -1.37 -2.27
C ALA A 59 11.27 -1.64 -2.84
N ARG A 60 11.18 -2.10 -4.09
CA ARG A 60 9.93 -2.50 -4.75
C ARG A 60 9.28 -3.68 -4.04
N GLU A 61 10.02 -4.76 -3.76
CA GLU A 61 9.52 -5.93 -3.04
C GLU A 61 8.98 -5.55 -1.65
N THR A 62 9.68 -4.64 -0.96
CA THR A 62 9.25 -4.12 0.34
C THR A 62 7.91 -3.38 0.24
N LEU A 63 7.74 -2.52 -0.78
CA LEU A 63 6.48 -1.81 -1.01
C LEU A 63 5.33 -2.78 -1.37
N GLU A 64 5.61 -3.78 -2.21
CA GLU A 64 4.63 -4.80 -2.56
C GLU A 64 4.17 -5.61 -1.35
N LYS A 65 5.14 -6.09 -0.56
CA LYS A 65 4.89 -6.88 0.64
C LYS A 65 4.07 -6.10 1.65
N VAL A 66 4.47 -4.87 1.98
CA VAL A 66 3.80 -4.09 3.01
C VAL A 66 2.36 -3.76 2.60
N MET A 67 2.10 -3.43 1.34
CA MET A 67 0.73 -3.19 0.86
C MET A 67 -0.11 -4.47 0.86
N ALA A 68 0.45 -5.59 0.41
CA ALA A 68 -0.26 -6.88 0.39
C ALA A 68 -0.65 -7.33 1.81
N GLU A 69 0.26 -7.21 2.77
CA GLU A 69 0.01 -7.56 4.18
C GLU A 69 -1.04 -6.64 4.82
N ALA A 70 -1.04 -5.33 4.52
CA ALA A 70 -2.05 -4.40 5.05
C ALA A 70 -3.45 -4.69 4.50
N LEU A 71 -3.55 -5.07 3.22
CA LEU A 71 -4.82 -5.48 2.60
C LEU A 71 -5.32 -6.82 3.15
N LEU A 72 -4.41 -7.77 3.38
CA LEU A 72 -4.72 -9.04 4.00
C LEU A 72 -5.25 -8.87 5.43
N ASP A 73 -4.58 -8.04 6.24
CA ASP A 73 -5.01 -7.70 7.61
C ASP A 73 -6.38 -7.02 7.62
N ALA A 74 -6.64 -6.15 6.64
CA ALA A 74 -7.92 -5.49 6.45
C ALA A 74 -9.02 -6.38 5.82
N GLY A 75 -8.68 -7.58 5.34
CA GLY A 75 -9.61 -8.48 4.67
C GLY A 75 -10.19 -7.94 3.36
N VAL A 76 -9.45 -7.08 2.65
CA VAL A 76 -9.89 -6.43 1.40
C VAL A 76 -9.02 -6.85 0.22
N LYS A 77 -9.59 -6.81 -0.98
CA LYS A 77 -8.88 -7.13 -2.23
C LYS A 77 -8.12 -5.92 -2.75
N ARG A 78 -7.08 -6.16 -3.55
CA ARG A 78 -6.35 -5.11 -4.28
C ARG A 78 -7.27 -4.26 -5.17
N SER A 79 -8.28 -4.87 -5.80
CA SER A 79 -9.28 -4.18 -6.63
C SER A 79 -10.10 -3.13 -5.89
N ALA A 80 -10.15 -3.19 -4.55
CA ALA A 80 -10.85 -2.21 -3.73
C ALA A 80 -10.04 -0.93 -3.46
N VAL A 81 -8.74 -0.94 -3.75
CA VAL A 81 -7.84 0.21 -3.54
C VAL A 81 -8.14 1.29 -4.58
N LYS A 82 -8.55 2.47 -4.13
CA LYS A 82 -8.83 3.64 -4.99
C LYS A 82 -7.71 4.64 -5.06
N ALA A 83 -6.89 4.68 -4.01
CA ALA A 83 -5.72 5.55 -3.96
C ALA A 83 -4.63 4.94 -3.07
N VAL A 84 -3.39 5.30 -3.39
CA VAL A 84 -2.23 5.05 -2.54
C VAL A 84 -1.54 6.39 -2.29
N CYS A 85 -1.42 6.75 -1.03
CA CYS A 85 -0.67 7.92 -0.58
C CYS A 85 0.72 7.49 -0.13
N LEU A 86 1.77 8.09 -0.69
CA LEU A 86 3.16 7.72 -0.43
C LEU A 86 3.92 8.83 0.28
N GLY A 87 4.55 8.51 1.41
CA GLY A 87 5.61 9.29 2.05
C GLY A 87 6.89 8.47 2.02
N LEU A 88 7.75 8.66 1.01
CA LEU A 88 8.96 7.85 0.82
C LEU A 88 10.22 8.70 0.87
N SER A 89 11.22 8.28 1.66
CA SER A 89 12.53 8.94 1.69
C SER A 89 13.32 8.69 0.40
N GLY A 90 14.03 9.71 -0.07
CA GLY A 90 14.92 9.60 -1.24
C GLY A 90 14.23 9.70 -2.60
N VAL A 91 12.93 10.00 -2.64
CA VAL A 91 12.17 10.32 -3.87
C VAL A 91 12.21 11.84 -4.10
N ASN A 92 13.34 12.35 -4.58
CA ASN A 92 13.59 13.80 -4.63
C ASN A 92 13.46 14.39 -6.05
N HIS A 93 13.46 13.56 -7.10
CA HIS A 93 13.34 14.01 -8.48
C HIS A 93 12.05 13.51 -9.14
N PRO A 94 11.50 14.24 -10.13
CA PRO A 94 10.32 13.79 -10.90
C PRO A 94 10.51 12.40 -11.53
N THR A 95 11.73 12.07 -11.94
CA THR A 95 12.07 10.74 -12.47
C THR A 95 11.92 9.63 -11.43
N ASP A 96 12.23 9.92 -10.17
CA ASP A 96 12.05 8.97 -9.07
C ASP A 96 10.56 8.78 -8.77
N GLN A 97 9.78 9.88 -8.82
CA GLN A 97 8.33 9.82 -8.64
C GLN A 97 7.66 8.98 -9.73
N GLU A 98 8.00 9.20 -11.00
CA GLU A 98 7.48 8.39 -12.12
C GLU A 98 7.87 6.92 -11.98
N LYS A 99 9.08 6.64 -11.46
CA LYS A 99 9.52 5.27 -11.19
C LYS A 99 8.67 4.60 -10.11
N ILE A 100 8.46 5.22 -8.94
CA ILE A 100 7.60 4.58 -7.92
C ILE A 100 6.16 4.47 -8.40
N LEU A 101 5.66 5.42 -9.20
CA LEU A 101 4.33 5.32 -9.81
C LEU A 101 4.25 4.13 -10.78
N GLY A 102 5.31 3.87 -11.55
CA GLY A 102 5.44 2.65 -12.37
C GLY A 102 5.34 1.38 -11.54
N TRP A 103 6.10 1.30 -10.44
CA TRP A 103 6.05 0.15 -9.53
C TRP A 103 4.66 -0.04 -8.92
N LEU A 104 4.02 1.02 -8.45
CA LEU A 104 2.66 0.94 -7.89
C LEU A 104 1.64 0.46 -8.92
N ARG A 105 1.72 0.93 -10.17
CA ARG A 105 0.84 0.46 -11.24
C ARG A 105 1.01 -1.04 -11.47
N GLU A 106 2.24 -1.53 -11.49
CA GLU A 106 2.49 -2.97 -11.65
C GLU A 106 1.95 -3.76 -10.46
N ILE A 107 2.25 -3.35 -9.22
CA ILE A 107 1.83 -4.05 -8.00
C ILE A 107 0.30 -4.10 -7.84
N LEU A 108 -0.41 -3.04 -8.21
CA LEU A 108 -1.87 -2.96 -8.07
C LEU A 108 -2.63 -3.59 -9.25
N VAL A 109 -2.00 -3.70 -10.43
CA VAL A 109 -2.62 -4.30 -11.63
C VAL A 109 -2.42 -5.82 -11.69
N THR A 110 -1.40 -6.38 -11.04
CA THR A 110 -1.19 -7.83 -10.98
C THR A 110 -2.29 -8.53 -10.17
N GLU A 111 -3.38 -8.89 -10.85
CA GLU A 111 -4.33 -9.94 -10.43
C GLU A 111 -3.87 -11.30 -10.95
N GLY A 112 -3.67 -12.26 -10.04
CA GLY A 112 -3.23 -13.64 -10.33
C GLY A 112 -1.72 -13.71 -10.56
N GLU A 113 -0.93 -14.42 -9.75
CA GLU A 113 -1.06 -15.84 -9.44
C GLU A 113 -1.10 -16.09 -7.93
N CYS A 114 -2.20 -16.69 -7.48
CA CYS A 114 -2.20 -17.48 -6.27
C CYS A 114 -1.69 -18.86 -6.69
N ASP A 115 -0.38 -19.04 -6.75
CA ASP A 115 0.20 -20.37 -6.85
C ASP A 115 -0.01 -21.06 -5.50
N ALA A 116 -0.96 -22.00 -5.52
CA ALA A 116 -1.06 -23.02 -4.50
C ALA A 116 0.22 -23.87 -4.53
N GLN A 117 0.97 -23.87 -3.43
CA GLN A 117 1.88 -24.95 -3.08
C GLN A 117 1.64 -25.40 -1.65
#